data_AF-A0A8S3WEK5-F1
#
_entry.id   AF-A0A8S3WEK5-F1
#
_cell.length_a   1.000
_cell.length_b   1.000
_cell.length_c   1.000
_cell.angle_alpha   90.00
_cell.angle_beta   90.00
_cell.angle_gamma   90.00
#
_symmetry.space_group_name_H-M   'P 1'
#
loop_
_entity.id
_entity.type
_entity.pdbx_description
1 polymer ?
#
loop_
_entity_poly.entity_id
_entity_poly.type
_entity_poly.pdbx_seq_one_letter_code
_entity_poly.pdbx_strand_id
1 'polypeptide(L)'
;MLTMLEVGSHSQVCPFKKTICPKCGGEYDNCDTKTFKCVNCSGCHMALARTCPAYLKERRLRELMAEFNCTYRRALTIYVAPTPHRQMELKFIEQDSIQQ
;
A
#
# COMPACT_ATOMS: atom_id res chain seq x y z
N MET A 1 43.08 13.56 3.30
CA MET A 1 42.38 12.31 3.64
C MET A 1 40.89 12.56 3.49
N LEU A 2 40.30 12.12 2.38
CA LEU A 2 38.86 12.18 2.15
C LEU A 2 38.30 10.80 2.56
N THR A 3 37.68 10.70 3.72
CA THR A 3 36.91 9.51 4.07
C THR A 3 35.60 9.55 3.31
N MET A 4 35.54 8.75 2.26
CA MET A 4 34.30 8.36 1.59
C MET A 4 33.29 7.92 2.65
N LEU A 5 32.19 8.64 2.77
CA LEU A 5 31.06 8.26 3.61
C LEU A 5 30.42 7.04 2.93
N GLU A 6 30.70 5.85 3.44
CA GLU A 6 30.11 4.62 2.94
C GLU A 6 28.60 4.65 3.27
N VAL A 7 27.80 4.97 2.25
CA VAL A 7 26.35 4.76 2.25
C VAL A 7 26.10 3.27 2.38
N GLY A 8 25.82 2.82 3.60
CA GLY A 8 25.40 1.45 3.86
C GLY A 8 24.12 1.13 3.09
N SER A 9 24.26 0.37 2.01
CA SER A 9 23.13 -0.20 1.27
C SER A 9 22.43 -1.21 2.17
N HIS A 10 21.38 -0.76 2.87
CA HIS A 10 20.49 -1.60 3.68
C HIS A 10 19.63 -2.45 2.74
N SER A 11 20.23 -3.43 2.07
CA SER A 11 19.52 -4.45 1.29
C SER A 11 18.80 -5.37 2.27
N GLN A 12 17.66 -4.92 2.78
CA GLN A 12 16.76 -5.68 3.64
C GLN A 12 16.08 -6.77 2.79
N VAL A 13 16.77 -7.89 2.59
CA VAL A 13 16.18 -9.07 1.96
C VAL A 13 15.28 -9.74 3.00
N CYS A 14 14.01 -9.96 2.65
CA CYS A 14 13.10 -10.70 3.51
C CYS A 14 13.66 -12.11 3.76
N PRO A 15 13.93 -12.50 5.03
CA PRO A 15 14.45 -13.85 5.34
C PRO A 15 13.42 -14.93 5.01
N PHE A 16 12.14 -14.57 4.91
CA PHE A 16 11.06 -15.40 4.39
C PHE A 16 10.80 -15.06 2.92
N LYS A 17 11.52 -15.71 2.00
CA LYS A 17 11.18 -15.72 0.56
C LYS A 17 9.97 -16.62 0.28
N LYS A 18 8.82 -16.27 0.86
CA LYS A 18 7.55 -16.91 0.49
C LYS A 18 6.94 -16.13 -0.66
N THR A 19 6.83 -16.75 -1.83
CA THR A 19 6.08 -16.19 -2.96
C THR A 19 4.60 -16.31 -2.66
N ILE A 20 3.96 -15.22 -2.24
CA ILE A 20 2.51 -15.17 -2.03
C ILE A 20 1.83 -14.64 -3.29
N CYS A 21 0.91 -15.42 -3.84
CA CYS A 21 0.16 -15.04 -5.01
C CYS A 21 -0.75 -13.83 -4.73
N PRO A 22 -0.63 -12.72 -5.48
CA PRO A 22 -1.47 -11.54 -5.27
C PRO A 22 -2.93 -11.74 -5.68
N LYS A 23 -3.26 -12.81 -6.42
CA LYS A 23 -4.63 -13.10 -6.88
C LYS A 23 -5.48 -13.74 -5.79
N CYS A 24 -4.91 -14.69 -5.04
CA CYS A 24 -5.66 -15.56 -4.13
C CYS A 24 -4.98 -15.84 -2.79
N GLY A 25 -3.72 -15.40 -2.60
CA GLY A 25 -2.97 -15.60 -1.35
C GLY A 25 -2.28 -16.95 -1.19
N GLY A 26 -2.24 -17.79 -2.22
CA GLY A 26 -1.54 -19.09 -2.17
C GLY A 26 -0.01 -18.96 -2.27
N GLU A 27 0.71 -19.97 -1.80
CA GLU A 27 2.19 -20.04 -1.85
C GLU A 27 2.66 -20.81 -3.10
N TYR A 28 2.62 -20.16 -4.27
CA TYR A 28 3.05 -20.74 -5.55
C TYR A 28 3.36 -19.66 -6.60
N ASP A 29 4.15 -20.00 -7.61
CA ASP A 29 4.64 -19.04 -8.60
C ASP A 29 3.58 -18.65 -9.66
N ASN A 30 2.80 -19.62 -10.14
CA ASN A 30 1.81 -19.42 -11.21
C ASN A 30 0.38 -19.66 -10.71
N CYS A 31 -0.53 -18.75 -11.07
CA CYS A 31 -1.92 -18.78 -10.66
C CYS A 31 -2.88 -18.54 -11.83
N ASP A 32 -3.68 -19.55 -12.15
CA ASP A 32 -4.69 -19.48 -13.21
C ASP A 32 -6.09 -19.12 -12.70
N THR A 33 -6.21 -18.84 -11.41
CA THR A 33 -7.48 -18.51 -10.76
C THR A 33 -8.06 -17.21 -11.33
N LYS A 34 -9.32 -17.25 -11.74
CA LYS A 34 -10.11 -16.09 -12.21
C LYS A 34 -10.86 -15.38 -11.08
N THR A 35 -11.03 -16.05 -9.95
CA THR A 35 -11.61 -15.49 -8.73
C THR A 35 -10.52 -14.87 -7.86
N PHE A 36 -10.70 -13.61 -7.47
CA PHE A 36 -9.73 -12.89 -6.67
C PHE A 36 -10.15 -12.84 -5.21
N LYS A 37 -9.17 -13.00 -4.31
CA LYS A 37 -9.33 -12.82 -2.88
C LYS A 37 -8.12 -12.05 -2.35
N CYS A 38 -8.34 -10.81 -1.97
CA CYS A 38 -7.30 -9.95 -1.43
C CYS A 38 -6.85 -10.45 -0.05
N VAL A 39 -5.56 -10.70 0.16
CA VAL A 39 -5.03 -11.08 1.48
C VAL A 39 -5.06 -9.94 2.51
N ASN A 40 -5.13 -8.69 2.06
CA ASN A 40 -5.08 -7.52 2.93
C ASN A 40 -6.46 -7.11 3.49
N CYS A 41 -7.55 -7.38 2.75
CA CYS A 41 -8.90 -6.98 3.15
C CYS A 41 -9.99 -8.04 2.89
N SER A 42 -9.63 -9.22 2.36
CA SER A 42 -10.55 -10.28 1.94
C SER A 42 -11.55 -9.93 0.84
N GLY A 43 -11.39 -8.79 0.16
CA GLY A 43 -12.24 -8.35 -0.95
C GLY A 43 -12.01 -9.09 -2.27
N CYS A 44 -12.96 -8.95 -3.20
CA CYS A 44 -12.94 -9.59 -4.53
C CYS A 44 -12.04 -8.84 -5.54
N HIS A 45 -10.76 -8.65 -5.19
CA HIS A 45 -9.76 -8.02 -6.04
C HIS A 45 -8.36 -8.53 -5.69
N MET A 46 -7.37 -8.27 -6.55
CA MET A 46 -5.98 -8.64 -6.25
C MET A 46 -5.42 -7.84 -5.06
N ALA A 47 -4.47 -8.41 -4.33
CA ALA A 47 -3.80 -7.77 -3.20
C ALA A 47 -3.09 -6.45 -3.56
N LEU A 48 -2.67 -6.30 -4.83
CA LEU A 48 -1.97 -5.14 -5.36
C LEU A 48 -2.92 -4.03 -5.88
N ALA A 49 -4.23 -4.23 -5.84
CA ALA A 49 -5.18 -3.26 -6.36
C ALA A 49 -5.15 -1.95 -5.55
N ARG A 50 -4.95 -0.81 -6.23
CA ARG A 50 -4.99 0.54 -5.61
C ARG A 50 -6.38 0.94 -5.11
N THR A 51 -7.40 0.22 -5.54
CA THR A 51 -8.78 0.35 -5.04
C THR A 51 -9.02 -0.40 -3.73
N CYS A 52 -8.05 -1.18 -3.24
CA CYS A 52 -8.16 -1.92 -2.00
C CYS A 52 -8.37 -0.96 -0.81
N PRO A 53 -9.39 -1.16 0.03
CA PRO A 53 -9.63 -0.30 1.20
C PRO A 53 -8.47 -0.33 2.21
N ALA A 54 -7.77 -1.46 2.35
CA ALA A 54 -6.58 -1.53 3.19
C ALA A 54 -5.42 -0.69 2.60
N TYR A 55 -5.22 -0.76 1.28
CA TYR A 55 -4.23 0.09 0.60
C TYR A 55 -4.55 1.58 0.77
N LEU A 56 -5.80 1.98 0.56
CA LEU A 56 -6.22 3.38 0.69
C LEU A 56 -6.02 3.91 2.12
N LYS A 57 -6.35 3.10 3.13
CA LYS A 57 -6.08 3.43 4.53
C LYS A 57 -4.58 3.64 4.77
N GLU A 58 -3.75 2.69 4.35
CA GLU A 58 -2.28 2.77 4.52
C GLU A 58 -1.65 3.93 3.75
N ARG A 59 -2.16 4.24 2.56
CA ARG A 59 -1.75 5.41 1.78
C ARG A 59 -2.04 6.69 2.56
N ARG A 60 -3.27 6.85 3.06
CA ARG A 60 -3.66 8.03 3.84
C ARG A 60 -2.87 8.15 5.14
N LEU A 61 -2.56 7.05 5.82
CA LEU A 61 -1.70 7.07 7.01
C LEU A 61 -0.29 7.56 6.68
N ARG A 62 0.30 7.14 5.57
CA ARG A 62 1.61 7.65 5.11
C ARG A 62 1.56 9.13 4.75
N GLU A 63 0.48 9.60 4.12
CA GLU A 63 0.27 11.03 3.89
C GLU A 63 0.23 11.82 5.20
N LEU A 64 -0.53 11.36 6.20
CA LEU A 64 -0.59 12.00 7.52
C LEU A 64 0.75 11.99 8.25
N MET A 65 1.52 10.90 8.14
CA MET A 65 2.87 10.83 8.71
C MET A 65 3.78 11.89 8.10
N ALA A 66 3.72 12.08 6.78
CA ALA A 66 4.51 13.09 6.07
C ALA A 66 4.03 14.52 6.37
N GLU A 67 2.71 14.76 6.36
CA GLU A 67 2.09 16.06 6.58
C GLU A 67 2.35 16.60 7.99
N PHE A 68 2.23 15.74 9.02
CA PHE A 68 2.37 16.12 10.42
C PHE A 68 3.71 15.75 11.04
N ASN A 69 4.65 15.21 10.24
CA ASN A 69 5.94 14.67 10.70
C ASN A 69 5.78 13.80 11.97
N CYS A 70 4.89 12.81 11.89
CA CYS A 70 4.49 12.03 13.05
C CYS A 70 4.66 10.53 12.85
N THR A 71 4.70 9.78 13.97
CA THR A 71 4.81 8.32 13.93
C THR A 71 3.51 7.70 13.42
N TYR A 72 3.59 6.46 12.91
CA TYR A 72 2.40 5.70 12.49
C TYR A 72 1.34 5.61 13.58
N ARG A 73 1.74 5.40 14.85
CA ARG A 73 0.83 5.37 16.00
C ARG A 73 0.09 6.70 16.18
N ARG A 74 0.77 7.84 15.97
CA ARG A 74 0.14 9.16 16.03
C ARG A 74 -0.79 9.38 14.84
N ALA A 75 -0.39 9.00 13.64
CA ALA A 75 -1.22 9.06 12.44
C ALA A 75 -2.53 8.28 12.61
N LEU A 76 -2.50 7.10 13.24
CA LEU A 76 -3.71 6.33 13.57
C LEU A 76 -4.70 7.10 14.46
N THR A 77 -4.23 7.95 15.38
CA THR A 77 -5.10 8.77 16.24
C THR A 77 -5.76 9.93 15.50
N ILE A 78 -5.16 10.38 14.40
CA ILE A 78 -5.63 11.51 13.58
C ILE A 78 -6.47 11.00 12.40
N TYR A 79 -6.28 9.75 11.98
CA TYR A 79 -6.96 9.16 10.84
C TYR A 79 -8.47 9.11 11.03
N VAL A 80 -9.18 9.74 10.09
CA VAL A 80 -10.64 9.68 9.97
C VAL A 80 -10.97 8.89 8.71
N ALA A 81 -11.76 7.83 8.84
CA ALA A 81 -12.20 7.05 7.69
C ALA A 81 -13.02 7.94 6.74
N PRO A 82 -12.75 7.91 5.43
CA PRO A 82 -13.53 8.69 4.47
C PRO A 82 -14.99 8.21 4.50
N THR A 83 -15.91 9.17 4.55
CA THR A 83 -17.34 8.89 4.34
C THR A 83 -17.59 8.53 2.87
N PRO A 84 -18.62 7.73 2.54
CA PRO A 84 -18.87 7.28 1.18
C PRO A 84 -18.94 8.41 0.14
N HIS A 85 -19.41 9.60 0.52
CA HIS A 85 -19.45 10.78 -0.35
C HIS A 85 -18.05 11.31 -0.71
N ARG A 86 -17.14 11.40 0.27
CA ARG A 86 -15.78 11.92 0.08
C ARG A 86 -14.90 11.01 -0.77
N GLN A 87 -15.23 9.72 -0.81
CA GLN A 87 -14.49 8.74 -1.60
C GLN A 87 -14.73 8.88 -3.11
N MET A 88 -15.79 9.57 -3.51
CA MET A 88 -16.08 9.89 -4.91
C MET A 88 -15.17 11.02 -5.41
N GLU A 89 -15.01 12.09 -4.64
CA GLU A 89 -14.15 13.25 -5.00
C GLU A 89 -12.67 12.88 -5.16
N LEU A 90 -12.12 12.05 -4.27
CA LEU A 90 -10.71 11.62 -4.34
C LEU A 90 -10.41 10.77 -5.59
N LYS A 91 -11.40 10.02 -6.11
CA LYS A 91 -11.23 9.21 -7.32
C LYS A 91 -11.13 10.08 -8.58
N PHE A 92 -11.83 11.22 -8.62
CA PHE A 92 -11.76 12.13 -9.75
C PHE A 92 -10.39 12.81 -9.86
N ILE A 93 -9.81 13.24 -8.73
CA ILE A 93 -8.50 13.93 -8.73
C ILE A 93 -7.35 13.00 -9.19
N GLU A 94 -7.38 11.71 -8.84
CA GLU A 94 -6.36 10.74 -9.29
C GLU A 94 -6.47 10.37 -10.78
N GLN A 95 -7.62 10.58 -11.43
CA GLN A 95 -7.78 10.30 -12.87
C GLN A 95 -7.17 11.42 -13.73
N ASP A 96 -7.24 12.67 -13.29
CA ASP A 96 -6.71 13.83 -14.01
C ASP A 96 -5.17 13.91 -14.00
N SER A 97 -4.52 13.32 -12.98
CA SER A 97 -3.06 13.33 -12.84
C SER A 97 -2.33 12.25 -13.66
N ILE A 98 -3.07 11.41 -14.40
CA ILE A 98 -2.52 10.37 -15.29
C ILE A 98 -2.50 10.83 -16.76
N GLN A 99 -3.07 12.00 -17.09
CA GLN A 99 -3.14 12.53 -18.45
C GLN A 99 -2.21 13.73 -18.75
N GLN A 100 -1.12 13.92 -18.00
CA GLN A 100 -0.07 14.91 -18.34
C GLN A 100 1.31 14.28 -18.42
#